data_AF-A0A2D9JRX2-F1
#
_entry.id   AF-A0A2D9JRX2-F1
#
_cell.length_a   1.000
_cell.length_b   1.000
_cell.length_c   1.000
_cell.angle_alpha   90.00
_cell.angle_beta   90.00
_cell.angle_gamma   90.00
#
_symmetry.space_group_name_H-M   'P 1'
#
loop_
_entity.id
_entity.type
_entity.pdbx_description
1 polymer ?
#
loop_
_entity_poly.entity_id
_entity_poly.type
_entity_poly.pdbx_seq_one_letter_code
_entity_poly.pdbx_strand_id
1 'polypeptide(L)'
;MRHHNEDWSQFEPFMLAALKRMPALAQAGIQHFMSGAESFTPDAKPLLGDSSYLQGFFVAAGLNSTGMMSSPGVGEAMSYWLTQGYAPFDMLDVDIARCDRAAAGAAHLEGRIPAAVGDVFNLHWPF
;
A
#
# COMPACT_ATOMS: atom_id res chain seq x y z
N MET A 1 -16.23 9.46 -5.46
CA MET A 1 -15.54 8.15 -5.59
C MET A 1 -16.02 7.53 -6.89
N ARG A 2 -15.15 7.20 -7.84
CA ARG A 2 -15.58 6.42 -9.03
C ARG A 2 -15.93 5.02 -8.52
N HIS A 3 -17.15 4.57 -8.74
CA HIS A 3 -17.48 3.16 -8.49
C HIS A 3 -16.72 2.34 -9.53
N HIS A 4 -15.77 1.53 -9.07
CA HIS A 4 -15.15 0.53 -9.90
C HIS A 4 -16.12 -0.66 -9.93
N ASN A 5 -16.56 -1.04 -11.13
CA ASN A 5 -17.35 -2.25 -11.31
C ASN A 5 -16.50 -3.48 -10.94
N GLU A 6 -17.17 -4.57 -10.61
CA GLU A 6 -16.56 -5.89 -10.45
C GLU A 6 -15.73 -6.27 -11.69
N ASP A 7 -14.44 -6.58 -11.50
CA ASP A 7 -13.57 -7.08 -12.56
C ASP A 7 -13.36 -8.59 -12.43
N TRP A 8 -14.29 -9.34 -13.02
CA TRP A 8 -14.25 -10.80 -13.04
C TRP A 8 -13.05 -11.34 -13.83
N SER A 9 -12.61 -10.62 -14.87
CA SER A 9 -11.49 -11.05 -15.70
C SER A 9 -10.15 -10.99 -14.95
N GLN A 10 -9.97 -9.95 -14.12
CA GLN A 10 -8.84 -9.84 -13.23
C GLN A 10 -8.88 -10.90 -12.11
N PHE A 11 -10.07 -11.20 -11.58
CA PHE A 11 -10.23 -12.12 -10.45
C PHE A 11 -10.13 -13.60 -10.83
N GLU A 12 -10.60 -13.99 -12.02
CA GLU A 12 -10.74 -15.38 -12.47
C GLU A 12 -9.48 -16.25 -12.25
N PRO A 13 -8.25 -15.81 -12.61
CA PRO A 13 -7.05 -16.64 -12.41
C PRO A 13 -6.83 -17.01 -10.94
N PHE A 14 -7.09 -16.07 -10.02
CA PHE A 14 -6.94 -16.28 -8.59
C PHE A 14 -8.05 -17.18 -8.04
N MET A 15 -9.28 -17.02 -8.53
CA MET A 15 -10.40 -17.89 -8.20
C MET A 15 -10.12 -19.35 -8.60
N LEU A 16 -9.66 -19.58 -9.83
CA LEU A 16 -9.33 -20.92 -10.33
C LEU A 16 -8.19 -21.57 -9.52
N ALA A 17 -7.16 -20.80 -9.16
CA ALA A 17 -6.10 -21.27 -8.29
C ALA A 17 -6.62 -21.65 -6.89
N ALA A 18 -7.50 -20.83 -6.32
CA ALA A 18 -8.13 -21.09 -5.03
C ALA A 18 -9.01 -22.35 -5.06
N LEU A 19 -9.81 -22.55 -6.11
CA LEU A 19 -10.65 -23.74 -6.30
C LEU A 19 -9.79 -25.02 -6.41
N LYS A 20 -8.68 -24.96 -7.14
CA LYS A 20 -7.72 -26.08 -7.21
C LYS A 20 -7.10 -26.38 -5.85
N ARG A 21 -6.78 -25.35 -5.06
CA ARG A 21 -6.17 -25.50 -3.73
C ARG A 21 -7.16 -25.99 -2.68
N MET A 22 -8.42 -25.55 -2.75
CA MET A 22 -9.48 -25.84 -1.80
C MET A 22 -10.79 -26.17 -2.55
N PRO A 23 -10.98 -27.43 -2.99
CA PRO A 23 -12.12 -27.82 -3.84
C PRO A 23 -13.51 -27.57 -3.23
N ALA A 24 -13.62 -27.52 -1.90
CA ALA A 24 -14.87 -27.20 -1.21
C ALA A 24 -15.44 -25.82 -1.57
N LEU A 25 -14.59 -24.87 -2.01
CA LEU A 25 -15.04 -23.54 -2.46
C LEU A 25 -15.98 -23.60 -3.67
N ALA A 26 -15.92 -24.66 -4.49
CA ALA A 26 -16.78 -24.82 -5.68
C ALA A 26 -18.28 -24.89 -5.34
N GLN A 27 -18.63 -25.20 -4.08
CA GLN A 27 -20.00 -25.34 -3.61
C GLN A 27 -20.45 -24.18 -2.71
N ALA A 28 -19.53 -23.28 -2.31
CA ALA A 28 -19.83 -22.22 -1.34
C ALA A 28 -20.57 -21.02 -1.97
N GLY A 29 -20.32 -20.74 -3.26
CA GLY A 29 -20.81 -19.52 -3.92
C GLY A 29 -20.08 -18.24 -3.48
N ILE A 30 -20.38 -17.11 -4.13
CA ILE A 30 -19.83 -15.78 -3.79
C ILE A 30 -20.98 -14.94 -3.22
N GLN A 31 -20.88 -14.55 -1.95
CA GLN A 31 -21.89 -13.71 -1.30
C GLN A 31 -21.77 -12.23 -1.70
N HIS A 32 -20.53 -11.74 -1.83
CA HIS A 32 -20.24 -10.35 -2.18
C HIS A 32 -18.91 -10.26 -2.93
N PHE A 33 -18.88 -9.48 -4.00
CA PHE A 33 -17.67 -9.15 -4.73
C PHE A 33 -17.57 -7.64 -4.88
N MET A 34 -16.38 -7.10 -4.66
CA MET A 34 -16.10 -5.68 -4.83
C MET A 34 -14.66 -5.50 -5.32
N SER A 35 -14.48 -4.53 -6.21
CA SER A 35 -13.18 -4.03 -6.63
C SER A 35 -12.92 -2.70 -5.91
N GLY A 36 -12.20 -2.76 -4.79
CA GLY A 36 -11.87 -1.59 -3.97
C GLY A 36 -10.66 -0.82 -4.52
N ALA A 37 -10.71 0.51 -4.40
CA ALA A 37 -9.52 1.32 -4.61
C ALA A 37 -8.60 1.23 -3.39
N GLU A 38 -7.30 1.17 -3.63
CA GLU A 38 -6.28 1.14 -2.60
C GLU A 38 -5.13 2.08 -2.97
N SER A 39 -4.48 2.63 -1.94
CA SER A 39 -3.31 3.47 -2.05
C SER A 39 -2.03 2.63 -2.09
N PHE A 40 -1.27 2.81 -3.17
CA PHE A 40 0.04 2.20 -3.32
C PHE A 40 1.12 3.27 -3.56
N THR A 41 2.32 2.93 -3.12
CA THR A 41 3.54 3.72 -3.29
C THR A 41 4.48 2.99 -4.25
N PRO A 42 5.36 3.70 -4.98
CA PRO A 42 6.24 3.07 -5.98
C PRO A 42 7.20 2.01 -5.43
N ASP A 43 7.46 2.02 -4.13
CA ASP A 43 8.35 1.11 -3.42
C ASP A 43 7.61 0.18 -2.44
N ALA A 44 6.28 0.18 -2.46
CA ALA A 44 5.41 -0.58 -1.56
C ALA A 44 5.66 -0.35 -0.06
N LYS A 45 6.25 0.79 0.32
CA LYS A 45 6.45 1.20 1.73
C LYS A 45 5.61 2.44 2.07
N PRO A 46 5.04 2.55 3.28
CA PRO A 46 4.23 3.72 3.64
C PRO A 46 5.03 5.02 3.60
N LEU A 47 4.32 6.15 3.51
CA LEU A 47 4.88 7.49 3.57
C LEU A 47 4.51 8.13 4.92
N LEU A 48 5.49 8.27 5.81
CA LEU A 48 5.32 8.72 7.18
C LEU A 48 6.27 9.90 7.49
N GLY A 49 5.85 10.86 8.31
CA GLY A 49 6.75 11.89 8.85
C GLY A 49 6.47 13.32 8.41
N ASP A 50 7.35 14.24 8.77
CA ASP A 50 7.23 15.67 8.48
C ASP A 50 7.67 15.98 7.04
N SER A 51 6.89 16.81 6.34
CA SER A 51 7.18 17.21 4.98
C SER A 51 8.32 18.22 4.93
N SER A 52 9.35 17.93 4.12
CA SER A 52 10.44 18.87 3.84
C SER A 52 10.00 20.14 3.09
N TYR A 53 8.77 20.18 2.58
CA TYR A 53 8.26 21.29 1.76
C TYR A 53 7.32 22.23 2.52
N LEU A 54 6.75 21.79 3.64
CA LEU A 54 5.82 22.58 4.43
C LEU A 54 6.01 22.20 5.90
N GLN A 55 6.62 23.10 6.65
CA GLN A 55 6.90 22.89 8.06
C GLN A 55 5.63 22.58 8.84
N GLY A 56 5.66 21.48 9.61
CA GLY A 56 4.52 21.06 10.43
C GLY A 56 3.42 20.34 9.65
N PHE A 57 3.66 20.02 8.38
CA PHE A 57 2.76 19.21 7.57
C PHE A 57 3.22 17.75 7.60
N PHE A 58 2.54 16.93 8.39
CA PHE A 58 2.86 15.52 8.52
C PHE A 58 2.06 14.66 7.54
N VAL A 59 2.71 13.64 7.00
CA VAL A 59 2.12 12.64 6.11
C VAL A 59 2.04 11.30 6.85
N ALA A 60 0.91 10.63 6.70
CA ALA A 60 0.72 9.23 7.07
C ALA A 60 -0.18 8.57 6.02
N ALA A 61 0.40 8.16 4.90
CA ALA A 61 -0.35 7.75 3.70
C ALA A 61 0.30 6.58 2.96
N GLY A 62 -0.44 6.02 1.99
CA GLY A 62 0.08 4.98 1.10
C GLY A 62 0.43 3.70 1.84
N LEU A 63 -0.47 3.18 2.68
CA LEU A 63 -0.18 2.03 3.56
C LEU A 63 -0.17 0.67 2.83
N ASN A 64 -0.29 0.64 1.49
CA ASN A 64 -0.06 -0.53 0.63
C ASN A 64 -0.81 -1.80 1.09
N SER A 65 -2.12 -1.72 1.32
CA SER A 65 -2.95 -2.83 1.81
C SER A 65 -2.61 -3.37 3.22
N THR A 66 -1.68 -2.74 3.93
CA THR A 66 -1.31 -3.13 5.31
C THR A 66 -1.87 -2.19 6.37
N GLY A 67 -2.62 -1.15 5.96
CA GLY A 67 -3.01 -0.06 6.85
C GLY A 67 -3.82 -0.50 8.07
N MET A 68 -4.71 -1.47 7.94
CA MET A 68 -5.45 -2.02 9.09
C MET A 68 -4.50 -2.63 10.13
N MET A 69 -3.51 -3.39 9.70
CA MET A 69 -2.55 -4.05 10.59
C MET A 69 -1.53 -3.08 11.17
N SER A 70 -1.05 -2.12 10.37
CA SER A 70 0.02 -1.20 10.75
C SER A 70 -0.47 0.07 11.45
N SER A 71 -1.75 0.42 11.32
CA SER A 71 -2.30 1.69 11.84
C SER A 71 -2.03 1.97 13.32
N PRO A 72 -2.04 1.00 14.27
CA PRO A 72 -1.74 1.31 15.67
C PRO A 72 -0.29 1.78 15.85
N GLY A 73 0.67 1.09 15.23
CA GLY A 73 2.09 1.45 15.29
C GLY A 73 2.40 2.75 14.55
N VAL A 74 1.75 2.97 13.40
CA VAL A 74 1.83 4.26 12.69
C VAL A 74 1.29 5.39 13.57
N GLY A 75 0.13 5.20 14.21
CA GLY A 75 -0.48 6.20 15.08
C GLY A 75 0.42 6.56 16.27
N GLU A 76 1.01 5.56 16.92
CA GLU A 76 1.97 5.76 18.02
C GLU A 76 3.20 6.53 17.55
N ALA A 77 3.82 6.10 16.44
CA ALA A 77 5.04 6.72 15.95
C ALA A 77 4.82 8.16 15.49
N MET A 78 3.72 8.42 14.78
CA MET A 78 3.35 9.76 14.30
C MET A 78 2.99 10.68 15.47
N SER A 79 2.28 10.20 16.48
CA SER A 79 1.95 10.96 17.70
C SER A 79 3.22 11.38 18.46
N TYR A 80 4.18 10.46 18.61
CA TYR A 80 5.47 10.77 19.20
C TYR A 80 6.21 11.84 18.38
N TRP A 81 6.30 11.65 17.06
CA TRP A 81 7.03 12.58 16.19
C TRP A 81 6.41 13.98 16.21
N LEU A 82 5.09 14.08 16.16
CA LEU A 82 4.36 15.35 16.27
C LEU A 82 4.63 16.09 17.59
N THR A 83 4.76 15.37 18.70
CA THR A 83 4.92 15.98 20.04
C THR A 83 6.36 16.26 20.41
N GLN A 84 7.30 15.42 19.99
CA GLN A 84 8.72 15.53 20.35
C GLN A 84 9.55 16.25 19.27
N GLY A 85 9.04 16.36 18.03
CA GLY A 85 9.74 16.98 16.91
C GLY A 85 10.76 16.08 16.20
N TYR A 86 10.87 14.80 16.58
CA TYR A 86 11.73 13.81 15.93
C TYR A 86 11.10 12.41 15.99
N ALA A 87 11.48 11.54 15.05
CA ALA A 87 10.98 10.17 14.98
C ALA A 87 11.40 9.34 16.21
N PRO A 88 10.54 8.47 16.74
CA PRO A 88 10.83 7.68 17.95
C PRO A 88 11.94 6.62 17.78
N PHE A 89 12.21 6.21 16.54
CA PHE A 89 13.24 5.24 16.17
C PHE A 89 13.64 5.47 14.70
N ASP A 90 14.53 4.63 14.15
CA ASP A 90 14.90 4.72 12.74
C ASP A 90 13.70 4.40 11.84
N MET A 91 13.22 5.43 11.14
CA MET A 91 12.09 5.36 10.22
C MET A 91 12.49 5.71 8.78
N LEU A 92 13.79 5.72 8.45
CA LEU A 92 14.27 6.17 7.13
C LEU A 92 13.61 5.44 5.95
N ASP A 93 13.31 4.16 6.14
CA ASP A 93 12.66 3.30 5.15
C ASP A 93 11.22 3.70 4.81
N VAL A 94 10.56 4.44 5.70
CA VAL A 94 9.16 4.86 5.58
C VAL A 94 9.00 6.37 5.63
N ASP A 95 10.08 7.10 5.86
CA ASP A 95 10.11 8.56 5.89
C ASP A 95 9.64 9.12 4.54
N ILE A 96 8.75 10.12 4.58
CA ILE A 96 8.30 10.86 3.39
C ILE A 96 9.48 11.58 2.70
N ALA A 97 10.53 11.95 3.44
CA ALA A 97 11.72 12.59 2.91
C ALA A 97 12.48 11.73 1.88
N ARG A 98 12.24 10.42 1.84
CA ARG A 98 12.84 9.53 0.83
C ARG A 98 12.26 9.73 -0.58
N CYS A 99 11.10 10.38 -0.69
CA CYS A 99 10.42 10.58 -1.96
C CYS A 99 11.10 11.66 -2.78
N ASP A 100 11.62 11.29 -3.95
CA ASP A 100 12.09 12.26 -4.95
C ASP A 100 10.90 12.90 -5.66
N ARG A 101 10.84 14.24 -5.65
CA ARG A 101 9.85 15.02 -6.38
C ARG A 101 9.86 14.73 -7.88
N ALA A 102 11.01 14.40 -8.47
CA ALA A 102 11.09 14.02 -9.88
C ALA A 102 10.34 12.71 -10.17
N ALA A 103 10.23 11.81 -9.18
CA ALA A 103 9.51 10.54 -9.27
C ALA A 103 8.02 10.68 -8.91
N ALA A 104 7.56 11.83 -8.41
CA ALA A 104 6.16 12.05 -8.00
C ALA A 104 5.20 12.35 -9.17
N GLY A 105 5.68 12.41 -10.41
CA GLY A 105 4.86 12.68 -11.59
C GLY A 105 3.90 11.53 -11.92
N ALA A 106 2.65 11.85 -12.31
CA ALA A 106 1.61 10.86 -12.60
C ALA A 106 2.06 9.78 -13.59
N ALA A 107 2.73 10.15 -14.68
CA ALA A 107 3.23 9.20 -15.67
C ALA A 107 4.25 8.20 -15.08
N HIS A 108 5.10 8.65 -14.15
CA HIS A 108 6.04 7.75 -13.47
C HIS A 108 5.29 6.80 -12.54
N LEU A 109 4.38 7.33 -11.72
CA LEU A 109 3.58 6.54 -10.78
C LEU A 109 2.74 5.49 -11.54
N GLU A 110 2.01 5.88 -12.58
CA GLU A 110 1.20 4.98 -13.41
C GLU A 110 2.04 3.85 -14.03
N GLY A 111 3.28 4.13 -14.43
CA GLY A 111 4.21 3.12 -14.95
C GLY A 111 4.81 2.20 -13.88
N ARG A 112 4.90 2.63 -12.62
CA ARG A 112 5.57 1.88 -11.54
C ARG A 112 4.62 1.10 -10.65
N ILE A 113 3.44 1.63 -10.35
CA ILE A 113 2.48 1.01 -9.43
C ILE A 113 2.09 -0.43 -9.85
N PRO A 114 1.84 -0.76 -11.13
CA PRO A 114 1.52 -2.13 -11.51
C PRO A 114 2.59 -3.15 -11.13
N ALA A 115 3.87 -2.80 -11.29
CA ALA A 115 4.99 -3.64 -10.89
C ALA A 115 5.08 -3.75 -9.35
N ALA A 116 5.00 -2.60 -8.65
CA ALA A 116 5.06 -2.57 -7.19
C ALA A 116 3.99 -3.48 -6.55
N VAL A 117 2.76 -3.48 -7.07
CA VAL A 117 1.67 -4.35 -6.61
C VAL A 117 1.89 -5.81 -7.01
N GLY A 118 2.32 -6.05 -8.26
CA GLY A 118 2.59 -7.40 -8.76
C GLY A 118 3.71 -8.13 -8.01
N ASP A 119 4.66 -7.38 -7.45
CA ASP A 119 5.84 -7.92 -6.79
C ASP A 119 5.65 -8.22 -5.29
N VAL A 120 4.53 -7.82 -4.67
CA VAL A 120 4.33 -7.96 -3.20
C VAL A 120 4.46 -9.40 -2.69
N PHE A 121 4.09 -10.39 -3.51
CA PHE A 121 4.20 -11.82 -3.17
C PHE A 121 5.32 -12.54 -3.92
N ASN A 122 6.18 -11.81 -4.64
CA ASN A 122 7.31 -12.39 -5.35
C ASN A 122 8.45 -12.77 -4.39
N LEU A 123 9.35 -13.62 -4.89
CA LEU A 123 10.57 -13.95 -4.16
C LEU A 123 11.53 -12.76 -4.26
N HIS A 124 11.80 -12.10 -3.13
CA HIS A 124 12.75 -11.00 -3.05
C HIS A 124 14.15 -11.52 -2.71
N TRP A 125 15.12 -11.22 -3.57
CA TRP A 125 16.53 -11.56 -3.38
C TRP A 125 17.30 -10.40 -2.70
N PRO A 126 18.41 -10.61 -1.99
CA PRO A 126 19.08 -9.51 -1.27
C PRO A 126 20.01 -8.64 -2.14
N PHE A 127 19.77 -8.53 -3.45
CA PHE A 127 20.67 -7.85 -4.40
C PHE A 127 19.93 -7.10 -5.50
#